data_AF-A0A7V0MAF9-F1
#
_entry.id   AF-A0A7V0MAF9-F1
#
_cell.length_a   1.000
_cell.length_b   1.000
_cell.length_c   1.000
_cell.angle_alpha   90.00
_cell.angle_beta   90.00
_cell.angle_gamma   90.00
#
_symmetry.space_group_name_H-M   'P 1'
#
loop_
_entity.id
_entity.type
_entity.pdbx_description
1 polymer ?
#
loop_
_entity_poly.entity_id
_entity_poly.type
_entity_poly.pdbx_seq_one_letter_code
_entity_poly.pdbx_strand_id
1 'polypeptide(L)'
;MARSDKVKRGPERAPNRSLLYATGITRREMSKPFVGVVSSYTQIIPGHVHLRELEERIKEGVQAGGATPFSFNISGICDGVAMGHAGMHYSLPSRELIADLTESLISAHSLDAVVCLTNCDKITPGMLMGIARLNLPAIVVTGGPMLSGNYKMERRSLVRDT
;
A
#
# COMPACT_ATOMS: atom_id res chain seq x y z
N MET A 1 -22.60 11.29 2.33
CA MET A 1 -22.71 9.85 2.01
C MET A 1 -21.31 9.31 1.83
N ALA A 2 -20.99 8.13 2.38
CA ALA A 2 -19.65 7.56 2.24
C ALA A 2 -19.44 7.06 0.80
N ARG A 3 -18.22 7.12 0.26
CA ARG A 3 -17.91 6.63 -1.09
C ARG A 3 -18.22 5.13 -1.20
N SER A 4 -17.95 4.36 -0.16
CA SER A 4 -18.22 2.92 -0.10
C SER A 4 -19.72 2.58 -0.10
N ASP A 5 -20.61 3.54 0.19
CA ASP A 5 -22.06 3.28 0.09
C ASP A 5 -22.47 2.88 -1.33
N LYS A 6 -21.72 3.28 -2.37
CA LYS A 6 -21.94 2.90 -3.78
C LYS A 6 -21.91 1.39 -4.02
N VAL A 7 -21.18 0.63 -3.19
CA VAL A 7 -21.07 -0.84 -3.31
C VAL A 7 -21.81 -1.58 -2.19
N LYS A 8 -22.42 -0.85 -1.25
CA LYS A 8 -23.03 -1.42 -0.03
C LYS A 8 -24.53 -1.17 0.06
N ARG A 9 -25.04 -0.01 -0.36
CA ARG A 9 -26.45 0.38 -0.13
C ARG A 9 -27.34 0.03 -1.31
N GLY A 10 -28.61 -0.21 -1.02
CA GLY A 10 -29.63 -0.54 -2.00
C GLY A 10 -29.75 -2.04 -2.27
N PRO A 11 -30.95 -2.51 -2.69
CA PRO A 11 -31.18 -3.90 -3.05
C PRO A 11 -30.31 -4.35 -4.24
N GLU A 12 -30.00 -3.46 -5.18
CA GLU A 12 -29.18 -3.71 -6.36
C GLU A 12 -27.72 -4.07 -6.02
N ARG A 13 -27.24 -3.71 -4.82
CA ARG A 13 -25.90 -4.06 -4.34
C ARG A 13 -25.86 -5.36 -3.55
N ALA A 14 -26.92 -6.16 -3.55
CA ALA A 14 -26.93 -7.48 -2.93
C ALA A 14 -25.79 -8.40 -3.44
N PRO A 15 -25.47 -8.48 -4.75
CA PRO A 15 -24.35 -9.27 -5.24
C PRO A 15 -22.99 -8.74 -4.78
N ASN A 16 -22.80 -7.41 -4.75
CA ASN A 16 -21.56 -6.82 -4.25
C ASN A 16 -21.34 -7.17 -2.77
N ARG A 17 -22.39 -7.07 -1.96
CA ARG A 17 -22.32 -7.45 -0.53
C ARG A 17 -22.03 -8.93 -0.34
N SER A 18 -22.58 -9.84 -1.17
CA SER A 18 -22.30 -11.27 -1.03
C SER A 18 -20.82 -11.59 -1.28
N LEU A 19 -20.21 -10.96 -2.30
CA LEU A 19 -18.77 -11.08 -2.56
C LEU A 19 -17.94 -10.49 -1.43
N LEU A 20 -18.32 -9.33 -0.90
CA LEU A 20 -17.65 -8.74 0.25
C LEU A 20 -17.76 -9.64 1.49
N TYR A 21 -18.93 -10.24 1.77
CA TYR A 21 -19.06 -11.23 2.87
C TYR A 21 -18.13 -12.44 2.69
N ALA A 22 -17.85 -12.85 1.45
CA ALA A 22 -16.90 -13.93 1.18
C ALA A 22 -15.45 -13.58 1.56
N THR A 23 -15.12 -12.30 1.79
CA THR A 23 -13.81 -11.89 2.33
C THR A 23 -13.73 -12.03 3.86
N GLY A 24 -14.78 -12.52 4.52
CA GLY A 24 -14.83 -12.69 5.97
C GLY A 24 -15.30 -11.46 6.75
N ILE A 25 -15.69 -10.37 6.08
CA ILE A 25 -16.24 -9.17 6.74
C ILE A 25 -17.56 -9.49 7.44
N THR A 26 -17.79 -8.92 8.63
CA THR A 26 -19.06 -9.05 9.34
C THR A 26 -20.10 -8.02 8.89
N ARG A 27 -21.38 -8.24 9.24
CA ARG A 27 -22.44 -7.21 9.03
C ARG A 27 -22.11 -5.88 9.71
N ARG A 28 -21.48 -5.92 10.89
CA ARG A 28 -21.06 -4.73 11.64
C ARG A 28 -19.95 -3.99 10.93
N GLU A 29 -19.03 -4.69 10.28
CA GLU A 29 -17.95 -4.07 9.53
C GLU A 29 -18.40 -3.56 8.16
N MET A 30 -19.39 -4.21 7.54
CA MET A 30 -20.02 -3.73 6.31
C MET A 30 -20.62 -2.33 6.46
N SER A 31 -21.17 -2.00 7.64
CA SER A 31 -21.77 -0.68 7.87
C SER A 31 -20.75 0.44 8.14
N LYS A 32 -19.49 0.11 8.44
CA LYS A 32 -18.42 1.09 8.69
C LYS A 32 -17.83 1.65 7.39
N PRO A 33 -17.09 2.78 7.45
CA PRO A 33 -16.26 3.23 6.34
C PRO A 33 -15.21 2.19 5.96
N PHE A 34 -14.95 2.05 4.66
CA PHE A 34 -13.93 1.15 4.12
C PHE A 34 -12.63 1.91 3.94
N VAL A 35 -11.55 1.44 4.57
CA VAL A 35 -10.24 2.06 4.50
C VAL A 35 -9.27 1.10 3.82
N GLY A 36 -8.66 1.56 2.72
CA GLY A 36 -7.61 0.81 2.04
C GLY A 36 -6.30 0.88 2.81
N VAL A 37 -5.62 -0.25 2.97
CA VAL A 37 -4.23 -0.31 3.44
C VAL A 37 -3.38 -0.75 2.25
N VAL A 38 -2.76 0.22 1.57
CA VAL A 38 -1.92 -0.02 0.40
C VAL A 38 -0.52 -0.31 0.89
N SER A 39 -0.09 -1.56 0.80
CA SER A 39 1.20 -2.01 1.29
C SER A 39 2.17 -2.22 0.14
N SER A 40 3.40 -1.73 0.27
CA SER A 40 4.49 -2.08 -0.64
C SER A 40 5.31 -3.29 -0.19
N TYR A 41 4.82 -4.11 0.75
CA TYR A 41 5.52 -5.32 1.19
C TYR A 41 5.92 -6.21 0.01
N THR A 42 7.16 -6.68 0.00
CA THR A 42 7.60 -7.71 -0.94
C THR A 42 8.87 -8.35 -0.45
N GLN A 43 9.15 -9.57 -0.92
CA GLN A 43 10.36 -10.30 -0.58
C GLN A 43 11.53 -10.00 -1.54
N ILE A 44 11.28 -9.37 -2.69
CA ILE A 44 12.32 -9.06 -3.69
C ILE A 44 13.04 -7.72 -3.42
N ILE A 45 12.53 -6.90 -2.50
CA ILE A 45 13.13 -5.64 -2.09
C ILE A 45 13.49 -5.75 -0.60
N PRO A 46 14.77 -5.82 -0.22
CA PRO A 46 15.18 -6.07 1.17
C PRO A 46 14.58 -5.09 2.18
N GLY A 47 14.52 -3.79 1.84
CA GLY A 47 13.92 -2.75 2.68
C GLY A 47 12.39 -2.79 2.79
N HIS A 48 11.74 -3.82 2.25
CA HIS A 48 10.28 -3.98 2.26
C HIS A 48 9.79 -5.22 3.01
N VAL A 49 10.70 -6.12 3.44
CA VAL A 49 10.31 -7.40 4.06
C VAL A 49 9.60 -7.17 5.39
N HIS A 50 10.04 -6.20 6.19
CA HIS A 50 9.44 -5.87 7.49
C HIS A 50 8.08 -5.18 7.39
N LEU A 51 7.69 -4.70 6.20
CA LEU A 51 6.43 -3.98 6.00
C LEU A 51 5.21 -4.87 6.24
N ARG A 52 5.34 -6.20 6.15
CA ARG A 52 4.24 -7.13 6.46
C ARG A 52 3.76 -6.99 7.89
N GLU A 53 4.67 -6.82 8.85
CA GLU A 53 4.27 -6.64 10.25
C GLU A 53 3.62 -5.27 10.45
N LEU A 54 4.18 -4.23 9.84
CA LEU A 54 3.62 -2.87 9.92
C LEU A 54 2.22 -2.78 9.29
N GLU A 55 1.98 -3.50 8.18
CA GLU A 55 0.67 -3.60 7.55
C GLU A 55 -0.38 -4.12 8.53
N GLU A 56 -0.08 -5.19 9.27
CA GLU A 56 -1.00 -5.73 10.28
C GLU A 56 -1.27 -4.72 11.41
N ARG A 57 -0.25 -4.00 11.89
CA ARG A 57 -0.45 -2.94 12.91
C ARG A 57 -1.30 -1.79 12.39
N ILE A 58 -1.16 -1.42 11.11
CA ILE A 58 -2.00 -0.39 10.49
C ILE A 58 -3.46 -0.88 10.42
N LYS A 59 -3.70 -2.14 10.03
CA LYS A 59 -5.05 -2.71 9.99
C LYS A 59 -5.70 -2.70 11.37
N GLU A 60 -4.96 -3.08 12.41
CA GLU A 60 -5.41 -3.00 13.81
C GLU A 60 -5.80 -1.55 14.19
N GLY A 61 -4.96 -0.57 13.85
CA GLY A 61 -5.23 0.84 14.12
C GLY A 61 -6.47 1.36 13.39
N VAL A 62 -6.67 0.99 12.12
CA VAL A 62 -7.87 1.31 11.34
C VAL A 62 -9.12 0.71 11.98
N GLN A 63 -9.06 -0.54 12.42
CA GLN A 63 -10.19 -1.21 13.06
C GLN A 63 -10.53 -0.58 14.42
N ALA A 64 -9.52 -0.25 15.22
CA ALA A 64 -9.66 0.47 16.48
C ALA A 64 -10.23 1.89 16.27
N GLY A 65 -9.90 2.54 15.16
CA GLY A 65 -10.47 3.81 14.72
C GLY A 65 -11.91 3.73 14.21
N GLY A 66 -12.55 2.56 14.25
CA GLY A 66 -13.96 2.38 13.91
C GLY A 66 -14.24 2.19 12.42
N ALA A 67 -13.21 1.94 11.60
CA ALA A 67 -13.34 1.62 10.18
C ALA A 67 -13.12 0.12 9.90
N THR A 68 -13.35 -0.29 8.65
CA THR A 68 -13.05 -1.64 8.18
C THR A 68 -11.83 -1.61 7.26
N PRO A 69 -10.72 -2.25 7.64
CA PRO A 69 -9.53 -2.28 6.81
C PRO A 69 -9.66 -3.29 5.66
N PHE A 70 -9.23 -2.89 4.47
CA PHE A 70 -8.98 -3.78 3.34
C PHE A 70 -7.55 -3.57 2.87
N SER A 71 -6.68 -4.56 3.06
CA SER A 71 -5.29 -4.45 2.59
C SER A 71 -5.10 -5.06 1.22
N PHE A 72 -4.23 -4.44 0.42
CA PHE A 72 -3.80 -4.94 -0.86
C PHE A 72 -2.40 -4.43 -1.18
N ASN A 73 -1.70 -5.17 -2.04
CA ASN A 73 -0.28 -4.96 -2.29
C ASN A 73 -0.04 -4.22 -3.61
N ILE A 74 0.80 -3.19 -3.57
CA ILE A 74 1.37 -2.54 -4.75
C ILE A 74 2.88 -2.39 -4.50
N SER A 75 3.65 -3.30 -5.09
CA SER A 75 5.11 -3.34 -5.01
C SER A 75 5.77 -2.53 -6.15
N GLY A 76 7.10 -2.51 -6.16
CA GLY A 76 7.89 -1.91 -7.23
C GLY A 76 9.18 -2.67 -7.50
N ILE A 77 10.19 -1.94 -7.97
CA ILE A 77 11.49 -2.48 -8.36
C ILE A 77 12.55 -2.01 -7.36
N CYS A 78 13.46 -2.91 -6.99
CA CYS A 78 14.63 -2.55 -6.18
C CYS A 78 15.72 -1.98 -7.11
N ASP A 79 15.93 -0.67 -7.06
CA ASP A 79 17.01 -0.04 -7.85
C ASP A 79 18.37 -0.65 -7.51
N GLY A 80 18.65 -0.91 -6.23
CA GLY A 80 19.90 -1.54 -5.81
C GLY A 80 20.16 -2.93 -6.40
N VAL A 81 19.10 -3.69 -6.74
CA VAL A 81 19.23 -4.98 -7.44
C VAL A 81 19.29 -4.79 -8.96
N ALA A 82 18.49 -3.86 -9.49
CA ALA A 82 18.40 -3.62 -10.93
C ALA A 82 19.59 -2.87 -11.53
N MET A 83 20.41 -2.23 -10.69
CA MET A 83 21.58 -1.46 -11.10
C MET A 83 22.58 -2.32 -11.86
N GLY A 84 23.10 -1.78 -12.97
CA GLY A 84 24.15 -2.44 -13.76
C GLY A 84 23.66 -3.44 -14.81
N HIS A 85 22.35 -3.60 -15.02
CA HIS A 85 21.80 -4.43 -16.09
C HIS A 85 20.49 -3.86 -16.67
N ALA A 86 19.95 -4.54 -17.69
CA ALA A 86 18.75 -4.09 -18.43
C ALA A 86 17.48 -3.90 -17.57
N GLY A 87 17.46 -4.39 -16.33
CA GLY A 87 16.35 -4.23 -15.40
C GLY A 87 16.13 -2.76 -15.02
N MET A 88 17.18 -1.93 -15.04
CA MET A 88 17.07 -0.51 -14.70
C MET A 88 16.14 0.28 -15.64
N HIS A 89 15.92 -0.19 -16.87
CA HIS A 89 14.97 0.42 -17.80
C HIS A 89 13.52 0.38 -17.31
N TYR A 90 13.20 -0.51 -16.35
CA TYR A 90 11.87 -0.62 -15.77
C TYR A 90 11.67 0.21 -14.50
N SER A 91 12.75 0.72 -13.89
CA SER A 91 12.69 1.43 -12.59
C SER A 91 11.80 2.67 -12.64
N LEU A 92 12.18 3.70 -13.40
CA LEU A 92 11.43 4.95 -13.42
C LEU A 92 9.99 4.80 -13.95
N PRO A 93 9.74 4.04 -15.05
CA PRO A 93 8.37 3.80 -15.51
C PRO A 93 7.46 3.12 -14.47
N SER A 94 8.02 2.34 -13.54
CA SER A 94 7.23 1.71 -12.48
C SER A 94 6.48 2.71 -11.59
N ARG A 95 6.97 3.95 -11.46
CA ARG A 95 6.28 5.02 -10.72
C ARG A 95 4.87 5.27 -11.25
N GLU A 96 4.71 5.34 -12.57
CA GLU A 96 3.42 5.58 -13.21
C GLU A 96 2.49 4.39 -13.02
N LEU A 97 3.01 3.17 -13.20
CA LEU A 97 2.24 1.94 -12.95
C LEU A 97 1.72 1.88 -11.52
N ILE A 98 2.54 2.26 -10.54
CA ILE A 98 2.15 2.29 -9.13
C ILE A 98 1.07 3.35 -8.90
N ALA A 99 1.19 4.53 -9.51
CA ALA A 99 0.17 5.58 -9.42
C ALA A 99 -1.16 5.11 -10.02
N ASP A 100 -1.14 4.52 -11.21
CA ASP A 100 -2.32 4.04 -11.92
C ASP A 100 -3.00 2.88 -11.19
N LEU A 101 -2.22 1.94 -10.64
CA LEU A 101 -2.75 0.84 -9.81
C LEU A 101 -3.37 1.36 -8.51
N THR A 102 -2.72 2.31 -7.85
CA THR A 102 -3.23 2.93 -6.62
C THR A 102 -4.56 3.61 -6.89
N GLU A 103 -4.63 4.42 -7.95
CA GLU A 103 -5.85 5.12 -8.38
C GLU A 103 -6.98 4.14 -8.73
N SER A 104 -6.65 3.12 -9.54
CA SER A 104 -7.62 2.17 -10.09
C SER A 104 -8.24 1.29 -9.01
N LEU A 105 -7.42 0.70 -8.13
CA LEU A 105 -7.91 -0.20 -7.09
C LEU A 105 -8.76 0.53 -6.05
N ILE A 106 -8.29 1.69 -5.58
CA ILE A 106 -9.06 2.50 -4.61
C ILE A 106 -10.40 2.93 -5.24
N SER A 107 -10.39 3.31 -6.51
CA SER A 107 -11.60 3.77 -7.19
C SER A 107 -12.60 2.68 -7.47
N ALA A 108 -12.14 1.56 -8.04
CA ALA A 108 -12.99 0.42 -8.39
C ALA A 108 -13.67 -0.17 -7.15
N HIS A 109 -12.96 -0.24 -6.02
CA HIS A 109 -13.50 -0.76 -4.76
C HIS A 109 -14.24 0.30 -3.91
N SER A 110 -14.35 1.54 -4.41
CA SER A 110 -15.07 2.62 -3.74
C SER A 110 -14.64 2.85 -2.28
N LEU A 111 -13.34 2.80 -2.00
CA LEU A 111 -12.82 2.98 -0.64
C LEU A 111 -13.01 4.44 -0.17
N ASP A 112 -13.26 4.65 1.11
CA ASP A 112 -13.55 5.96 1.70
C ASP A 112 -12.29 6.77 2.04
N ALA A 113 -11.23 6.07 2.47
CA ALA A 113 -9.94 6.64 2.81
C ALA A 113 -8.84 5.60 2.60
N VAL A 114 -7.57 6.02 2.71
CA VAL A 114 -6.42 5.16 2.47
C VAL A 114 -5.26 5.40 3.42
N VAL A 115 -4.56 4.35 3.80
CA VAL A 115 -3.24 4.40 4.42
C VAL A 115 -2.25 3.74 3.47
N CYS A 116 -1.24 4.49 3.02
CA CYS A 116 -0.18 3.99 2.16
C CYS A 116 1.05 3.66 3.00
N LEU A 117 1.36 2.38 3.15
CA LEU A 117 2.61 1.90 3.73
C LEU A 117 3.62 1.73 2.59
N THR A 118 4.56 2.66 2.53
CA THR A 118 5.48 2.80 1.40
C THR A 118 6.93 2.88 1.83
N ASN A 119 7.84 2.53 0.93
CA ASN A 119 9.27 2.74 1.07
C ASN A 119 9.92 2.75 -0.33
N CYS A 120 11.21 3.05 -0.42
CA CYS A 120 11.99 3.08 -1.68
C CYS A 120 11.58 4.21 -2.65
N ASP A 121 12.46 4.46 -3.62
CA ASP A 121 12.51 5.66 -4.45
C ASP A 121 11.24 5.86 -5.28
N LYS A 122 10.86 4.88 -6.13
CA LYS A 122 9.75 5.06 -7.09
C LYS A 122 8.37 4.75 -6.52
N ILE A 123 8.30 3.94 -5.46
CA ILE A 123 7.03 3.49 -4.88
C ILE A 123 6.37 4.63 -4.07
N THR A 124 7.17 5.36 -3.28
CA THR A 124 6.70 6.51 -2.49
C THR A 124 5.99 7.57 -3.35
N PRO A 125 6.62 8.17 -4.38
CA PRO A 125 5.97 9.13 -5.25
C PRO A 125 4.86 8.51 -6.10
N GLY A 126 4.97 7.25 -6.52
CA GLY A 126 3.89 6.58 -7.26
C GLY A 126 2.59 6.51 -6.43
N MET A 127 2.68 6.06 -5.18
CA MET A 127 1.51 6.05 -4.28
C MET A 127 0.99 7.47 -3.99
N LEU A 128 1.90 8.44 -3.76
CA LEU A 128 1.53 9.84 -3.54
C LEU A 128 0.78 10.44 -4.73
N MET A 129 1.23 10.16 -5.96
CA MET A 129 0.55 10.58 -7.19
C MET A 129 -0.85 9.96 -7.28
N GLY A 130 -0.98 8.66 -7.05
CA GLY A 130 -2.26 7.96 -7.08
C GLY A 130 -3.27 8.53 -6.08
N ILE A 131 -2.87 8.78 -4.82
CA ILE A 131 -3.78 9.36 -3.82
C ILE A 131 -4.09 10.84 -4.11
N ALA A 132 -3.14 11.61 -4.66
CA ALA A 132 -3.35 13.01 -5.02
C ALA A 132 -4.40 13.16 -6.14
N ARG A 133 -4.43 12.22 -7.11
CA ARG A 133 -5.46 12.18 -8.17
C ARG A 133 -6.87 11.93 -7.63
N LEU A 134 -6.99 11.17 -6.53
CA LEU A 134 -8.27 10.75 -5.96
C LEU A 134 -8.90 11.76 -4.99
N ASN A 135 -8.08 12.64 -4.40
CA ASN A 135 -8.50 13.61 -3.39
C ASN A 135 -9.36 12.99 -2.26
N LEU A 136 -8.90 11.84 -1.74
CA LEU A 136 -9.50 11.16 -0.59
C LEU A 136 -8.67 11.43 0.68
N PRO A 137 -9.26 11.31 1.88
CA PRO A 137 -8.49 11.28 3.11
C PRO A 137 -7.40 10.20 3.04
N ALA A 138 -6.15 10.59 3.21
CA ALA A 138 -5.01 9.70 3.04
C ALA A 138 -3.94 9.95 4.10
N ILE A 139 -3.30 8.88 4.56
CA ILE A 139 -2.11 8.91 5.43
C ILE A 139 -1.00 8.12 4.74
N VAL A 140 0.22 8.62 4.81
CA VAL A 140 1.41 7.94 4.28
C VAL A 140 2.31 7.56 5.45
N VAL A 141 2.65 6.28 5.52
CA VAL A 141 3.56 5.71 6.52
C VAL A 141 4.78 5.19 5.78
N THR A 142 5.95 5.75 6.08
CA THR A 142 7.20 5.27 5.49
C THR A 142 7.77 4.09 6.28
N GLY A 143 8.28 3.08 5.59
CA GLY A 143 8.94 1.92 6.20
C GLY A 143 10.21 2.22 7.00
N GLY A 144 10.79 3.39 6.79
CA GLY A 144 12.02 3.83 7.45
C GLY A 144 13.30 3.33 6.75
N PRO A 145 14.44 3.93 7.11
CA PRO A 145 15.74 3.58 6.53
C PRO A 145 16.26 2.26 7.09
N MET A 146 17.08 1.57 6.30
CA MET A 146 17.84 0.41 6.77
C MET A 146 18.96 0.86 7.72
N LEU A 147 19.24 0.05 8.75
CA LEU A 147 20.43 0.20 9.57
C LEU A 147 21.68 -0.05 8.72
N SER A 148 22.79 0.60 9.08
CA SER A 148 24.09 0.33 8.46
C SER A 148 24.60 -1.06 8.82
N GLY A 149 25.34 -1.68 7.92
CA GLY A 149 26.04 -2.93 8.19
C GLY A 149 27.24 -2.71 9.10
N ASN A 150 27.70 -3.78 9.75
CA ASN A 150 28.98 -3.81 10.46
C ASN A 150 29.81 -4.98 9.90
N TYR A 151 31.00 -4.67 9.42
CA TYR A 151 31.96 -5.67 8.97
C TYR A 151 33.33 -5.37 9.57
N LYS A 152 33.88 -6.31 10.33
CA LYS A 152 35.15 -6.15 11.06
C LYS A 152 35.19 -4.90 11.95
N MET A 153 34.10 -4.63 12.69
CA MET A 153 33.94 -3.45 13.56
C MET A 153 33.89 -2.11 12.82
N GLU A 154 33.83 -2.12 11.49
CA GLU A 154 33.67 -0.93 10.68
C GLU A 154 32.24 -0.82 10.16
N ARG A 155 31.69 0.40 10.22
CA ARG A 155 30.37 0.73 9.68
C ARG A 155 30.43 0.64 8.16
N ARG A 156 29.46 -0.05 7.55
CA ARG A 156 29.32 -0.22 6.10
C ARG A 156 27.96 0.25 5.61
N SER A 157 27.95 0.86 4.44
CA SER A 157 26.77 1.34 3.75
C SER A 157 26.87 1.06 2.26
N LEU A 158 25.73 0.79 1.63
CA LEU A 158 25.65 0.53 0.18
C LEU A 158 26.15 1.72 -0.66
N VAL A 159 26.08 2.94 -0.14
CA VAL A 159 26.39 4.15 -0.92
C VAL A 159 27.88 4.52 -0.84
N ARG A 160 28.59 4.12 0.22
CA ARG A 160 29.97 4.58 0.48
C ARG A 160 30.99 3.45 0.49
N ASP A 161 30.58 2.21 0.74
CA ASP A 161 31.48 1.11 1.11
C ASP A 161 31.37 -0.11 0.18
N THR A 162 30.69 0.04 -0.96
CA THR A 162 30.69 -0.92 -2.08
C THR A 162 31.53 -0.41 -3.22
#